data_AF-A0A011PYK2-F1
#
_entry.id   AF-A0A011PYK2-F1
#
_cell.length_a   1.000
_cell.length_b   1.000
_cell.length_c   1.000
_cell.angle_alpha   90.00
_cell.angle_beta   90.00
_cell.angle_gamma   90.00
#
_symmetry.space_group_name_H-M   'P 1'
#
loop_
_entity.id
_entity.type
_entity.pdbx_description
1 polymer ?
#
loop_
_entity_poly.entity_id
_entity_poly.type
_entity_poly.pdbx_seq_one_letter_code
_entity_poly.pdbx_strand_id
1 'polypeptide(L)'
;MLAPEPMVFVDLETSGANFVNDRIIEIGLVEVDPSGVREWSVLVNPEVPLSPFITNLTGISEAMLVPAPTFGQIAQELLDRLRGRLFVAHNARFDYGFLPL
;
A
#
# COMPACT_ATOMS: atom_id res chain seq x y z
N MET A 1 -12.25 -16.13 -17.63
CA MET A 1 -13.29 -15.09 -17.55
C MET A 1 -12.70 -14.01 -16.66
N LEU A 2 -12.43 -12.82 -17.19
CA LEU A 2 -12.04 -11.67 -16.33
C LEU A 2 -13.26 -11.34 -15.46
N ALA A 3 -13.02 -10.91 -14.22
CA ALA A 3 -14.10 -10.53 -13.32
C ALA A 3 -14.98 -9.46 -14.00
N PRO A 4 -16.32 -9.51 -13.84
CA PRO A 4 -17.23 -8.56 -14.49
C PRO A 4 -17.01 -7.11 -14.05
N GLU A 5 -16.33 -6.91 -12.92
CA GLU A 5 -16.03 -5.60 -12.35
C GLU A 5 -14.50 -5.43 -12.25
N PRO A 6 -13.95 -4.24 -12.58
CA PRO A 6 -12.54 -3.92 -12.32
C PRO A 6 -12.19 -4.16 -10.85
N MET A 7 -11.07 -4.81 -10.59
CA MET A 7 -10.58 -5.13 -9.24
C MET A 7 -9.20 -4.54 -9.02
N VAL A 8 -8.86 -4.31 -7.77
CA VAL A 8 -7.50 -4.00 -7.33
C VAL A 8 -7.17 -4.83 -6.10
N PHE A 9 -6.15 -5.68 -6.23
CA PHE A 9 -5.60 -6.40 -5.09
C PHE A 9 -4.59 -5.49 -4.41
N VAL A 10 -4.69 -5.38 -3.09
CA VAL A 10 -3.89 -4.47 -2.29
C VAL A 10 -3.19 -5.23 -1.18
N ASP A 11 -1.94 -4.88 -0.96
CA ASP A 11 -1.13 -5.34 0.15
C ASP A 11 -0.29 -4.16 0.67
N LEU A 12 -0.21 -4.01 1.98
CA LEU A 12 0.53 -2.93 2.63
C LEU A 12 1.58 -3.47 3.59
N GLU A 13 2.80 -2.92 3.49
CA GLU A 13 3.75 -3.01 4.59
C GLU A 13 3.68 -1.73 5.42
N THR A 14 3.82 -1.89 6.74
CA THR A 14 3.59 -0.79 7.70
C THR A 14 4.69 -0.73 8.75
N SER A 15 4.86 0.44 9.39
CA SER A 15 5.81 0.64 10.49
C SER A 15 5.40 -0.06 11.80
N GLY A 16 4.26 -0.76 11.80
CA GLY A 16 3.65 -1.43 12.95
C GLY A 16 2.17 -1.76 12.67
N ALA A 17 1.50 -2.45 13.59
CA ALA A 17 0.16 -3.00 13.35
C ALA A 17 -1.01 -2.08 13.77
N ASN A 18 -0.75 -0.88 14.28
CA ASN A 18 -1.76 0.03 14.78
C ASN A 18 -2.02 1.17 13.79
N PHE A 19 -3.10 1.06 13.03
CA PHE A 19 -3.50 2.05 12.02
C PHE A 19 -3.71 3.49 12.55
N VAL A 20 -3.83 3.70 13.87
CA VAL A 20 -3.91 5.05 14.46
C VAL A 20 -2.53 5.71 14.56
N ASN A 21 -1.50 4.92 14.90
CA ASN A 21 -0.19 5.44 15.27
C ASN A 21 0.90 5.13 14.24
N ASP A 22 0.77 4.01 13.55
CA ASP A 22 1.74 3.52 12.57
C ASP A 22 1.46 4.12 11.19
N ARG A 23 2.40 3.90 10.27
CA ARG A 23 2.41 4.49 8.93
C ARG A 23 2.67 3.42 7.89
N ILE A 24 2.17 3.65 6.68
CA ILE A 24 2.47 2.83 5.51
C ILE A 24 3.95 3.04 5.12
N ILE A 25 4.65 1.95 4.81
CA ILE A 25 6.05 1.97 4.31
C ILE A 25 6.18 1.36 2.91
N GLU A 26 5.21 0.57 2.45
CA GLU A 26 5.09 0.10 1.07
C GLU A 26 3.62 -0.08 0.70
N ILE A 27 3.28 0.17 -0.57
CA ILE A 27 1.98 -0.16 -1.15
C ILE A 27 2.22 -1.03 -2.37
N GLY A 28 1.63 -2.22 -2.42
CA GLY A 28 1.56 -3.08 -3.58
C GLY A 28 0.13 -3.14 -4.14
N LEU A 29 -0.01 -2.97 -5.46
CA LEU A 29 -1.27 -3.07 -6.18
C LEU A 29 -1.16 -4.03 -7.36
N VAL A 30 -2.18 -4.88 -7.52
CA VAL A 30 -2.44 -5.61 -8.76
C VAL A 30 -3.80 -5.19 -9.30
N GLU A 31 -3.81 -4.43 -10.38
CA GLU A 31 -5.03 -4.01 -11.07
C GLU A 31 -5.47 -5.07 -12.07
N VAL A 32 -6.75 -5.46 -12.04
CA VAL A 32 -7.32 -6.47 -12.94
C VAL A 32 -8.61 -5.93 -13.55
N ASP A 33 -8.65 -5.81 -14.87
CA ASP A 33 -9.81 -5.32 -15.62
C ASP A 33 -9.86 -5.95 -17.04
N PRO A 34 -10.83 -5.61 -17.91
CA PRO A 34 -10.92 -6.14 -19.27
C PRO A 34 -9.69 -5.90 -20.16
N SER A 35 -8.85 -4.91 -19.83
CA SER A 35 -7.60 -4.62 -20.54
C SER A 35 -6.41 -5.45 -20.04
N GLY A 36 -6.57 -6.22 -18.96
CA GLY A 36 -5.58 -7.17 -18.46
C GLY A 36 -5.17 -6.95 -17.01
N VAL A 37 -3.93 -7.35 -16.70
CA VAL A 37 -3.34 -7.30 -15.35
C VAL A 37 -2.16 -6.32 -15.38
N ARG A 38 -2.07 -5.44 -14.37
CA ARG A 38 -0.96 -4.49 -14.20
C ARG A 38 -0.55 -4.46 -12.73
N GLU A 39 0.76 -4.38 -12.51
CA GLU A 39 1.35 -4.28 -11.18
C GLU A 39 1.88 -2.86 -10.96
N TRP A 40 1.74 -2.37 -9.73
CA TRP A 40 2.33 -1.12 -9.28
C TRP A 40 2.74 -1.28 -7.83
N SER A 41 3.95 -0.84 -7.49
CA SER A 41 4.39 -0.77 -6.11
C SER A 41 5.22 0.46 -5.85
N VAL A 42 5.20 0.92 -4.60
CA VAL A 42 5.96 2.10 -4.18
C VAL A 42 6.35 1.97 -2.71
N LEU A 43 7.61 2.27 -2.41
CA LEU A 43 8.04 2.53 -1.04
C LEU A 43 7.53 3.89 -0.59
N VAL A 44 7.18 4.02 0.67
CA VAL A 44 6.63 5.24 1.25
C VAL A 44 7.48 5.67 2.42
N ASN A 45 8.00 6.91 2.37
CA ASN A 45 8.67 7.50 3.52
C ASN A 45 7.62 7.75 4.62
N PRO A 46 7.71 7.07 5.78
CA PRO A 46 6.71 7.17 6.83
C PRO A 46 6.92 8.41 7.72
N GLU A 47 8.01 9.17 7.50
CA GLU A 47 8.43 10.34 8.29
C GLU A 47 8.62 10.04 9.79
N VAL A 48 8.81 8.76 10.13
CA VAL A 48 9.08 8.26 11.47
C VAL A 48 10.17 7.19 11.44
N PRO A 49 10.93 7.00 12.54
CA PRO A 49 11.91 5.92 12.63
C PRO A 49 11.28 4.53 12.51
N LEU A 50 12.01 3.60 11.90
CA LEU A 50 11.58 2.20 11.75
C LEU A 50 12.25 1.33 12.82
N SER A 51 11.46 0.52 13.53
CA SER A 51 12.03 -0.39 14.51
C SER A 51 12.81 -1.54 13.84
N PRO A 52 13.86 -2.09 14.47
CA PRO A 52 14.59 -3.24 13.94
C PRO A 52 13.69 -4.47 13.72
N PHE A 53 12.62 -4.62 14.50
CA PHE A 53 11.65 -5.69 14.31
C PHE A 53 10.97 -5.59 12.95
N ILE A 54 10.49 -4.40 12.57
CA ILE A 54 9.82 -4.19 11.28
C ILE A 54 10.79 -4.34 10.13
N THR A 55 12.00 -3.77 10.23
CA THR A 55 13.06 -3.97 9.22
C THR A 55 13.34 -5.46 8.98
N ASN A 56 13.39 -6.28 10.05
CA ASN A 56 13.61 -7.72 9.91
C ASN A 56 12.39 -8.47 9.37
N LEU A 57 11.17 -7.99 9.66
CA LEU A 57 9.93 -8.60 9.21
C LEU A 57 9.70 -8.39 7.72
N THR A 58 9.88 -7.15 7.25
CA THR A 58 9.54 -6.73 5.87
C THR A 58 10.76 -6.71 4.95
N GLY A 59 11.98 -6.65 5.50
CA GLY A 59 13.22 -6.47 4.73
C GLY A 59 13.44 -5.02 4.27
N ILE A 60 12.55 -4.09 4.61
CA ILE A 60 12.63 -2.68 4.23
C ILE A 60 13.44 -1.92 5.27
N SER A 61 14.53 -1.26 4.83
CA SER A 61 15.39 -0.46 5.71
C SER A 61 15.06 1.03 5.67
N GLU A 62 15.39 1.77 6.73
CA GLU A 62 15.24 3.23 6.75
C GLU A 62 15.97 3.91 5.57
N ALA A 63 17.13 3.38 5.17
CA ALA A 63 17.90 3.90 4.04
C ALA A 63 17.14 3.79 2.70
N MET A 64 16.24 2.82 2.56
CA MET A 64 15.36 2.69 1.39
C MET A 64 14.18 3.66 1.45
N LEU A 65 13.69 3.98 2.66
CA LEU A 65 12.53 4.82 2.87
C LEU A 65 12.84 6.32 2.83
N VAL A 66 14.02 6.74 3.30
CA VAL A 66 14.44 8.16 3.29
C VAL A 66 14.31 8.82 1.91
N PRO A 67 14.78 8.22 0.79
CA PRO A 67 14.64 8.82 -0.54
C PRO A 67 13.26 8.61 -1.18
N ALA A 68 12.38 7.80 -0.57
CA ALA A 68 11.05 7.49 -1.11
C ALA A 68 10.08 8.68 -0.94
N PRO A 69 9.01 8.76 -1.75
CA PRO A 69 7.98 9.78 -1.56
C PRO A 69 7.24 9.59 -0.24
N THR A 70 6.76 10.68 0.36
CA THR A 70 5.81 10.61 1.48
C THR A 70 4.44 10.18 0.99
N PHE A 71 3.59 9.68 1.90
CA PHE A 71 2.22 9.30 1.54
C PHE A 71 1.45 10.44 0.86
N GLY A 72 1.60 11.67 1.35
CA GLY A 72 0.95 12.84 0.77
C GLY A 72 1.32 13.11 -0.70
N GLN A 73 2.54 12.74 -1.11
CA GLN A 73 2.99 12.90 -2.50
C GLN A 73 2.37 11.87 -3.46
N ILE A 74 1.99 10.69 -2.96
CA ILE A 74 1.40 9.60 -3.78
C ILE A 74 -0.12 9.46 -3.61
N ALA A 75 -0.72 10.11 -2.61
CA ALA A 75 -2.12 9.89 -2.22
C ALA A 75 -3.11 10.07 -3.38
N GLN A 76 -2.89 11.08 -4.23
CA GLN A 76 -3.75 11.32 -5.39
C GLN A 76 -3.63 10.21 -6.45
N GLU A 77 -2.41 9.77 -6.76
CA GLU A 77 -2.20 8.65 -7.69
C GLU A 77 -2.83 7.36 -7.17
N LEU A 78 -2.64 7.06 -5.88
CA LEU A 78 -3.24 5.91 -5.22
C LEU A 78 -4.77 5.95 -5.31
N LEU A 79 -5.38 7.11 -5.01
CA LEU A 79 -6.83 7.28 -5.10
C LEU A 79 -7.36 7.00 -6.51
N ASP A 80 -6.67 7.50 -7.54
CA ASP A 80 -7.08 7.28 -8.94
C ASP A 80 -6.94 5.81 -9.36
N ARG A 81 -5.97 5.09 -8.81
CA ARG A 81 -5.82 3.63 -8.99
C ARG A 81 -6.87 2.82 -8.25
N LEU A 82 -7.34 3.25 -7.08
CA LEU A 82 -8.36 2.55 -6.30
C LEU A 82 -9.80 2.85 -6.74
N ARG A 83 -10.05 4.06 -7.25
CA ARG A 83 -11.40 4.55 -7.56
C ARG A 83 -12.13 3.66 -8.57
N GLY A 84 -13.37 3.32 -8.25
CA GLY A 84 -14.27 2.55 -9.13
C GLY A 84 -13.89 1.08 -9.30
N ARG A 85 -13.00 0.54 -8.45
CA ARG A 85 -12.55 -0.85 -8.47
C ARG A 85 -12.93 -1.55 -7.18
N LEU A 86 -13.20 -2.86 -7.26
CA LEU A 86 -13.36 -3.71 -6.09
C LEU A 86 -12.00 -3.85 -5.37
N PHE A 87 -11.93 -3.37 -4.14
CA PHE A 87 -10.77 -3.53 -3.27
C PHE A 87 -10.70 -4.96 -2.72
N VAL A 88 -9.60 -5.66 -2.97
CA VAL A 88 -9.38 -7.04 -2.53
C VAL A 88 -8.07 -7.12 -1.75
N ALA A 89 -8.08 -7.68 -0.56
CA ALA A 89 -6.88 -7.88 0.26
C ALA A 89 -7.04 -9.07 1.21
N HIS A 90 -5.92 -9.71 1.57
CA HIS A 90 -5.93 -10.76 2.59
C HIS A 90 -5.90 -10.08 3.97
N ASN A 91 -6.99 -10.18 4.74
CA ASN A 91 -7.23 -9.35 5.92
C ASN A 91 -7.52 -7.87 5.60
N ALA A 92 -8.38 -7.63 4.60
CA ALA A 92 -8.73 -6.29 4.11
C ALA A 92 -9.06 -5.23 5.17
N ARG A 93 -9.54 -5.61 6.37
CA ARG A 93 -9.76 -4.66 7.46
C ARG A 93 -8.47 -3.97 7.91
N PHE A 94 -7.33 -4.67 7.87
CA PHE A 94 -6.02 -4.13 8.18
C PHE A 94 -5.63 -3.10 7.13
N ASP A 95 -5.52 -3.51 5.86
CA ASP A 95 -5.05 -2.64 4.78
C ASP A 95 -5.94 -1.41 4.61
N TYR A 96 -7.25 -1.64 4.56
CA TYR A 96 -8.22 -0.57 4.43
C TYR A 96 -8.19 0.39 5.63
N GLY A 97 -7.86 -0.11 6.83
CA GLY A 97 -7.75 0.72 8.03
C GLY A 97 -6.59 1.72 7.99
N PHE A 98 -5.52 1.43 7.24
CA PHE A 98 -4.38 2.32 7.06
C PHE A 98 -4.59 3.38 5.97
N LEU A 99 -5.54 3.15 5.06
CA LEU A 99 -5.84 4.09 3.99
C LEU A 99 -6.79 5.19 4.50
N PRO A 100 -6.37 6.46 4.49
CA PRO A 100 -7.23 7.58 4.87
C PRO A 100 -8.18 7.92 3.71
N LEU A 101 -9.11 7.01 3.41
CA LEU A 101 -10.13 7.15 2.35
C LEU A 101 -11.45 7.71 2.90
#